data_AF-A0A1J3EKG5-F1
#
_entry.id   AF-A0A1J3EKG5-F1
#
_cell.length_a   1.000
_cell.length_b   1.000
_cell.length_c   1.000
_cell.angle_alpha   90.00
_cell.angle_beta   90.00
_cell.angle_gamma   90.00
#
_symmetry.space_group_name_H-M   'P 1'
#
loop_
_entity.id
_entity.type
_entity.pdbx_description
1 polymer ?
#
loop_
_entity_poly.entity_id
_entity_poly.type
_entity_poly.pdbx_seq_one_letter_code
_entity_poly.pdbx_strand_id
1 'polypeptide(L)' 'MANVSSLIASITSCVSVFKCRLLHCKVVKTVSYRHGFIGDQLVGCYLRLGHEVCAEKLFDEMPDRDFVSWNSLISG' A
#
# COMPACT_ATOMS: atom_id res chain seq x y z
N MET A 1 10.59 -10.65 14.45
CA MET A 1 10.66 -9.51 13.51
C MET A 1 9.71 -9.80 12.37
N ALA A 2 8.67 -9.00 12.14
CA ALA A 2 7.83 -9.18 10.97
C ALA A 2 8.66 -8.81 9.73
N ASN A 3 9.00 -9.79 8.90
CA ASN A 3 9.75 -9.57 7.67
C ASN A 3 8.86 -8.85 6.64
N VAL A 4 9.46 -8.07 5.74
CA VAL A 4 8.75 -7.36 4.66
C VAL A 4 7.85 -8.32 3.86
N SER A 5 8.31 -9.55 3.65
CA SER A 5 7.56 -10.62 2.96
C SER A 5 6.21 -10.96 3.63
N SER A 6 6.17 -11.10 4.96
CA SER A 6 4.92 -11.38 5.70
C SER A 6 3.94 -10.21 5.66
N LEU A 7 4.47 -8.98 5.62
CA LEU A 7 3.66 -7.77 5.48
C LEU A 7 3.03 -7.71 4.09
N ILE A 8 3.80 -7.96 3.03
CA ILE A 8 3.29 -8.03 1.66
C ILE A 8 2.22 -9.11 1.56
N ALA A 9 2.49 -10.33 2.06
CA ALA A 9 1.50 -11.41 2.06
C ALA A 9 0.19 -10.99 2.75
N SER A 10 0.28 -10.27 3.88
CA SER A 10 -0.88 -9.74 4.60
C SER A 10 -1.66 -8.69 3.80
N ILE A 11 -0.97 -7.84 3.03
CA ILE A 11 -1.58 -6.83 2.15
C ILE A 11 -2.23 -7.51 0.94
N THR A 12 -1.53 -8.45 0.29
CA THR A 12 -2.05 -9.17 -0.88
C THR A 12 -3.31 -9.98 -0.54
N SER A 13 -3.32 -10.69 0.59
CA SER A 13 -4.49 -11.46 1.04
C SER A 13 -5.56 -10.60 1.73
N CYS A 14 -5.40 -9.28 1.76
CA CYS A 14 -6.34 -8.40 2.45
C CYS A 14 -7.64 -8.26 1.64
N VAL A 15 -8.76 -8.56 2.30
CA VAL A 15 -10.12 -8.48 1.74
C VAL A 15 -11.01 -7.48 2.49
N SER A 16 -10.43 -6.71 3.42
CA SER A 16 -11.18 -5.79 4.30
C SER A 16 -10.46 -4.45 4.38
N VAL A 17 -11.19 -3.37 4.07
CA VAL A 17 -10.63 -2.01 4.16
C VAL A 17 -10.19 -1.66 5.58
N PHE A 18 -10.87 -2.18 6.61
CA PHE A 18 -10.46 -1.98 7.99
C PHE A 18 -9.08 -2.57 8.25
N LYS A 19 -8.85 -3.82 7.81
CA LYS A 19 -7.53 -4.46 7.91
C LYS A 19 -6.48 -3.74 7.05
N CYS A 20 -6.85 -3.29 5.85
CA CYS A 20 -5.97 -2.50 4.97
C CYS A 20 -5.50 -1.21 5.68
N ARG A 21 -6.40 -0.49 6.35
CA ARG A 21 -6.06 0.71 7.14
C ARG A 21 -5.14 0.39 8.32
N LEU A 22 -5.35 -0.74 9.01
CA LEU A 22 -4.44 -1.18 10.07
C LEU A 22 -3.02 -1.48 9.54
N LEU A 23 -2.94 -2.17 8.39
CA LEU A 23 -1.68 -2.44 7.72
C LEU A 23 -1.02 -1.14 7.26
N HIS A 24 -1.77 -0.22 6.67
CA HIS A 24 -1.29 1.10 6.27
C HIS A 24 -0.72 1.87 7.47
N CYS A 25 -1.46 1.98 8.58
CA CYS A 25 -0.96 2.60 9.81
C CYS A 25 0.33 1.94 10.32
N LYS A 26 0.42 0.61 10.22
CA LYS A 26 1.64 -0.13 10.60
C LYS A 26 2.82 0.23 9.69
N VAL A 27 2.60 0.31 8.37
CA VAL A 27 3.62 0.69 7.39
C VAL A 27 4.14 2.10 7.67
N VAL A 28 3.25 3.08 7.80
CA VAL A 28 3.62 4.49 8.07
C VAL A 28 4.42 4.64 9.36
N LYS A 29 4.07 3.88 10.41
CA LYS A 29 4.78 3.90 11.69
C LYS A 29 6.11 3.14 11.69
N THR A 30 6.48 2.50 10.58
CA THR A 30 7.71 1.72 10.45
C THR A 30 8.60 2.29 9.34
N VAL A 31 9.89 1.96 9.36
CA VAL A 31 10.85 2.41 8.32
C VAL A 31 10.45 1.92 6.91
N SER A 32 9.60 0.89 6.83
CA SER A 32 9.08 0.30 5.61
C SER A 32 8.36 1.27 4.67
N TYR A 33 7.80 2.40 5.15
CA TYR A 33 7.12 3.38 4.29
C TYR A 33 8.07 4.10 3.31
N ARG A 34 9.37 4.18 3.63
CA ARG A 34 10.36 4.79 2.73
C ARG A 34 10.67 3.94 1.49
N HIS A 35 10.30 2.67 1.49
CA HIS A 35 10.42 1.83 0.31
C HIS A 35 9.12 1.95 -0.49
N GLY A 36 9.13 2.78 -1.54
CA GLY A 36 7.96 3.03 -2.42
C GLY A 36 7.21 1.74 -2.80
N PHE A 37 7.93 0.63 -2.96
CA PHE A 37 7.39 -0.71 -3.17
C PHE A 37 6.24 -1.12 -2.22
N ILE A 38 6.32 -0.85 -0.90
CA ILE A 38 5.24 -1.21 0.03
C ILE A 38 4.05 -0.27 -0.11
N GLY A 39 4.32 1.00 -0.44
CA GLY A 39 3.29 1.97 -0.83
C GLY A 39 2.49 1.46 -2.02
N ASP A 40 3.16 0.99 -3.07
CA ASP A 40 2.54 0.43 -4.27
C ASP A 40 1.61 -0.76 -3.94
N GLN A 41 2.05 -1.66 -3.06
CA GLN A 41 1.22 -2.79 -2.61
C GLN A 41 -0.03 -2.32 -1.87
N LEU A 42 0.06 -1.27 -1.05
CA LEU A 42 -1.09 -0.69 -0.36
C LEU A 42 -2.03 0.05 -1.31
N VAL A 43 -1.50 0.79 -2.29
CA VAL A 43 -2.28 1.44 -3.36
C VAL A 43 -3.11 0.40 -4.09
N GLY A 44 -2.48 -0.66 -4.62
CA GLY A 44 -3.19 -1.76 -5.28
C GLY A 44 -4.17 -2.50 -4.35
N CYS A 45 -3.89 -2.57 -3.04
CA CYS A 45 -4.85 -3.12 -2.09
C CYS A 45 -6.08 -2.22 -1.90
N TYR A 46 -5.94 -0.90 -1.85
CA TYR A 46 -7.09 0.00 -1.77
C TYR A 46 -7.92 -0.04 -3.06
N LEU A 47 -7.27 -0.10 -4.23
CA LEU A 47 -7.94 -0.22 -5.53
C LEU A 47 -8.74 -1.52 -5.63
N ARG A 48 -8.13 -2.67 -5.32
CA ARG A 48 -8.81 -3.98 -5.29
C ARG A 48 -10.02 -4.03 -4.33
N LEU A 49 -10.00 -3.22 -3.28
CA LEU A 49 -11.09 -3.11 -2.31
C LEU A 49 -12.15 -2.04 -2.69
N GLY A 50 -12.04 -1.40 -3.86
CA GLY A 50 -12.96 -0.37 -4.33
C GLY A 50 -12.82 0.98 -3.63
N HIS A 51 -11.67 1.25 -3.03
CA HIS A 51 -11.39 2.49 -2.28
C HIS A 51 -10.40 3.39 -3.01
N GLU A 52 -10.74 3.77 -4.24
CA GLU A 52 -9.92 4.58 -5.17
C GLU A 52 -9.43 5.89 -4.54
N VAL A 53 -10.33 6.66 -3.91
CA VAL A 53 -9.97 7.93 -3.24
C VAL A 53 -8.92 7.72 -2.14
N CYS A 54 -8.90 6.56 -1.48
CA CYS A 54 -7.86 6.25 -0.50
C CYS A 54 -6.54 5.86 -1.16
N ALA A 55 -6.60 5.17 -2.29
CA ALA A 55 -5.43 4.80 -3.08
C ALA A 55 -4.73 6.04 -3.66
N GLU A 56 -5.50 6.97 -4.25
CA GLU A 56 -4.98 8.23 -4.79
C GLU A 56 -4.33 9.09 -3.69
N LYS A 57 -5.01 9.28 -2.56
CA LYS A 57 -4.44 10.03 -1.42
C LYS A 57 -3.15 9.41 -0.91
N LEU A 58 -3.10 8.09 -0.78
CA LEU A 58 -1.88 7.40 -0.37
C LEU A 58 -0.77 7.62 -1.38
N PHE A 59 -1.06 7.45 -2.67
CA PHE A 59 -0.10 7.70 -3.75
C PHE A 59 0.43 9.13 -3.72
N ASP A 60 -0.43 10.11 -3.45
CA ASP A 60 -0.05 11.52 -3.34
C ASP A 60 0.86 11.83 -2.16
N GLU A 61 0.67 11.12 -1.05
CA GLU A 61 1.48 11.26 0.17
C GLU A 61 2.83 10.53 0.09
N MET A 62 3.02 9.62 -0.88
CA MET A 62 4.27 8.85 -1.01
C MET A 62 5.47 9.77 -1.31
N PRO A 63 6.55 9.68 -0.51
CA PRO A 63 7.72 10.55 -0.65
C PRO A 63 8.55 10.20 -1.90
N ASP A 64 8.62 8.91 -2.24
CA ASP A 64 9.31 8.38 -3.41
C ASP A 64 8.32 7.64 -4.29
N ARG A 65 8.17 8.10 -5.54
CA ARG A 65 7.30 7.51 -6.57
C ARG A 65 8.15 7.19 -7.79
N ASP A 66 8.09 5.96 -8.26
CA ASP A 66 8.77 5.53 -9.47
C ASP A 66 7.77 5.05 -10.53
N PHE A 67 8.27 4.53 -11.66
CA PHE A 67 7.43 3.98 -12.72
C PHE A 67 6.53 2.83 -12.23
N VAL A 68 6.95 2.07 -11.21
CA VAL A 68 6.16 0.98 -10.62
C VAL A 68 4.99 1.55 -9.83
N SER A 69 5.19 2.64 -9.09
CA SER A 69 4.12 3.33 -8.38
C SER A 69 3.03 3.83 -9.33
N TRP A 70 3.41 4.48 -10.44
CA TRP A 70 2.45 4.96 -11.44
C TRP A 70 1.69 3.82 -12.12
N ASN A 71 2.42 2.76 -12.51
CA ASN A 71 1.78 1.58 -13.10
C ASN A 71 0.80 0.93 -12.13
N SER A 72 1.11 0.89 -10.84
CA SER A 72 0.22 0.31 -9.83
C SER A 72 -1.06 1.12 -9.66
N LEU A 73 -1.00 2.45 -9.73
CA LEU A 73 -2.18 3.30 -9.68
C LEU A 73 -3.07 3.15 -10.92
N ILE A 74 -2.47 3.11 -12.12
CA ILE A 74 -3.21 3.01 -13.40
C ILE A 74 -3.80 1.60 -13.59
N SER A 75 -3.08 0.57 -13.16
CA SER A 75 -3.45 -0.83 -13.43
C SER A 75 -4.59 -1.32 -12.56
N GLY A 76 -4.83 -0.71 -11.39
CA GLY A 76 -5.94 -1.07 -10.49
C GLY A 76 -5.82 -2.44 -9.86
#